data_AF-A0A164IT04-F1
#
_entry.id   AF-A0A164IT04-F1
#
_cell.length_a   1.000
_cell.length_b   1.000
_cell.length_c   1.000
_cell.angle_alpha   90.00
_cell.angle_beta   90.00
_cell.angle_gamma   90.00
#
_symmetry.space_group_name_H-M   'P 1'
#
loop_
_entity.id
_entity.type
_entity.pdbx_description
1 polymer ?
#
loop_
_entity_poly.entity_id
_entity_poly.type
_entity_poly.pdbx_seq_one_letter_code
_entity_poly.pdbx_strand_id
1 'polypeptide(L)' 'MHLANTITICLFFFSHNKGVCLIGSETVTTFDGLFYNASFSGCDQVLTKDCSGRYKFAVLSRVEGDKKIVTVLLNKEKI' A
#
# COMPACT_ATOMS: atom_id res chain seq x y z
N MET A 1 -14.54 -14.66 -7.34
CA MET A 1 -13.50 -13.67 -6.97
C MET A 1 -14.17 -12.53 -6.22
N HIS A 2 -14.12 -12.55 -4.89
CA HIS A 2 -14.66 -11.50 -4.02
C HIS A 2 -13.51 -10.52 -3.73
N LEU A 3 -13.31 -9.50 -4.57
CA LEU A 3 -12.43 -8.38 -4.19
C LEU A 3 -13.28 -7.42 -3.37
N ALA A 4 -13.28 -7.64 -2.05
CA ALA A 4 -13.76 -6.69 -1.07
C ALA A 4 -13.00 -5.36 -1.26
N ASN A 5 -13.73 -4.31 -1.64
CA ASN A 5 -13.65 -2.89 -1.26
C ASN A 5 -12.34 -2.29 -0.70
N THR A 6 -11.15 -2.75 -1.10
CA THR A 6 -9.87 -2.24 -0.60
C THR A 6 -9.03 -1.69 -1.75
N ILE A 7 -8.89 -0.36 -1.77
CA ILE A 7 -8.06 0.35 -2.75
C ILE A 7 -6.59 0.04 -2.45
N THR A 8 -5.88 -0.55 -3.41
CA THR A 8 -4.42 -0.73 -3.33
C THR A 8 -3.76 0.47 -3.99
N ILE A 9 -2.97 1.23 -3.23
CA ILE A 9 -2.46 2.56 -3.62
C ILE A 9 -1.27 2.45 -4.58
N CYS A 10 -0.30 1.62 -4.24
CA CYS A 10 0.86 1.29 -5.06
C CYS A 10 0.79 -0.19 -5.45
N LEU A 11 0.42 -0.44 -6.71
CA LEU A 11 0.43 -1.78 -7.27
C LEU A 11 1.86 -2.18 -7.65
N PHE A 12 2.38 -3.22 -6.99
CA PHE A 12 3.64 -3.83 -7.41
C PHE A 12 3.35 -4.85 -8.52
N PHE A 13 3.37 -4.39 -9.77
CA PHE A 13 3.58 -5.29 -10.90
C PHE A 13 5.08 -5.37 -11.15
N PHE A 14 5.60 -6.60 -11.26
CA PHE A 14 7.00 -6.93 -11.55
C PHE A 14 7.54 -6.03 -12.68
N SER A 15 8.17 -4.92 -12.32
CA SER A 15 8.83 -4.01 -13.25
C SER A 15 10.32 -4.16 -13.02
N HIS A 16 11.07 -4.29 -14.12
CA HIS A 16 12.52 -4.50 -14.12
C HIS A 16 13.33 -3.32 -13.55
N ASN A 17 12.66 -2.22 -13.17
CA ASN A 17 13.28 -1.05 -12.54
C ASN A 17 12.93 -0.96 -11.05
N LYS A 18 13.90 -0.50 -10.24
CA LYS A 18 13.70 -0.18 -8.82
C LYS A 18 12.81 1.06 -8.68
N GLY A 19 11.50 0.89 -8.87
CA GLY A 19 10.51 1.93 -8.61
C GLY A 19 10.43 2.22 -7.11
N VAL A 20 10.23 3.48 -6.74
CA VAL A 20 9.98 3.91 -5.36
C VAL A 20 8.54 4.39 -5.28
N CYS A 21 7.77 3.84 -4.34
CA CYS A 21 6.44 4.35 -3.97
C CYS A 21 6.59 5.31 -2.79
N LEU A 22 6.11 6.54 -2.93
CA LEU A 22 6.15 7.56 -1.88
C LEU A 22 4.73 7.88 -1.43
N ILE A 23 4.49 7.85 -0.12
CA ILE A 23 3.18 8.16 0.48
C ILE A 23 3.36 9.37 1.40
N GLY A 24 2.86 10.52 0.97
CA GLY A 24 2.77 11.73 1.78
C GLY A 24 1.57 11.72 2.75
N SER A 25 1.23 12.89 3.28
CA SER A 25 0.01 13.09 4.09
C SER A 25 -1.25 13.05 3.24
N GLU A 26 -1.21 13.59 2.02
CA GLU A 26 -2.36 13.67 1.11
C GLU A 26 -1.97 13.37 -0.35
N THR A 27 -0.76 12.87 -0.57
CA THR A 27 -0.19 12.65 -1.90
C THR A 27 0.40 11.26 -2.02
N VAL A 28 0.37 10.74 -3.25
CA VAL A 28 0.94 9.44 -3.61
C VAL A 28 1.78 9.62 -4.87
N THR A 29 2.99 9.07 -4.86
CA THR A 29 3.75 8.75 -6.07
C THR A 29 3.87 7.24 -6.17
N THR A 30 3.33 6.65 -7.23
CA THR A 30 3.37 5.20 -7.48
C THR A 30 4.75 4.75 -8.00
N PHE A 31 4.95 3.44 -8.08
CA PHE A 31 6.21 2.85 -8.57
C PHE A 31 6.54 3.22 -10.03
N ASP A 32 5.53 3.50 -10.85
CA ASP A 32 5.63 3.96 -12.24
C ASP A 32 5.65 5.50 -12.37
N GLY A 33 5.66 6.22 -11.25
CA GLY A 33 5.80 7.68 -11.22
C GLY A 33 4.49 8.46 -11.37
N LEU A 34 3.32 7.80 -11.31
CA LEU A 34 2.04 8.49 -11.28
C LEU A 34 1.89 9.24 -9.96
N PHE A 35 1.62 10.54 -10.04
CA PHE A 35 1.39 11.41 -8.88
C PHE A 35 -0.09 11.80 -8.77
N TYR A 36 -0.69 11.58 -7.61
CA TYR A 36 -2.08 11.96 -7.34
C TYR A 36 -2.32 12.30 -5.87
N ASN A 37 -3.39 13.05 -5.61
CA ASN A 37 -3.86 13.34 -4.26
C ASN A 37 -4.76 12.22 -3.74
N ALA A 38 -4.58 11.83 -2.48
CA ALA A 38 -5.36 10.79 -1.83
C ALA A 38 -5.65 11.17 -0.37
N SER A 39 -6.89 10.92 0.09
CA SER A 39 -7.25 11.06 1.50
C SER A 39 -7.12 9.71 2.21
N PHE A 40 -6.32 9.65 3.27
CA PHE A 40 -6.10 8.42 4.06
C PHE A 40 -6.97 8.38 5.33
N SER A 41 -8.24 8.76 5.22
CA SER A 41 -9.18 8.71 6.35
C SER A 41 -9.96 7.39 6.39
N GLY A 42 -10.27 6.90 7.58
CA GLY A 42 -11.12 5.71 7.79
C GLY A 42 -10.37 4.38 7.91
N CYS A 43 -10.85 3.36 7.18
CA CYS A 43 -10.37 1.97 7.26
C CYS A 43 -8.91 1.80 6.84
N ASP A 44 -8.32 0.67 7.23
CA ASP A 44 -6.98 0.24 6.80
C ASP A 44 -6.86 0.29 5.26
N GLN A 45 -5.91 1.10 4.79
CA GLN A 45 -5.59 1.25 3.38
C GLN A 45 -4.44 0.31 3.02
N VAL A 46 -4.55 -0.40 1.90
CA VAL A 46 -3.43 -1.21 1.38
C VAL A 46 -2.52 -0.30 0.60
N LEU A 47 -1.35 0.02 1.17
CA LEU A 47 -0.34 0.82 0.49
C LEU A 47 0.27 0.03 -0.67
N THR A 48 0.66 -1.21 -0.43
CA THR A 48 1.18 -2.11 -1.47
C THR A 48 1.00 -3.55 -1.03
N LYS A 49 0.90 -4.47 -1.99
CA LYS A 49 0.90 -5.92 -1.73
C LYS A 49 1.50 -6.67 -2.90
N ASP A 50 2.11 -7.81 -2.61
CA ASP A 50 2.49 -8.76 -3.66
C ASP A 50 1.26 -9.55 -4.13
N CYS A 51 0.95 -9.45 -5.42
CA CYS A 51 -0.13 -10.18 -6.07
C CYS A 51 0.37 -11.43 -6.83
N SER A 52 1.67 -11.73 -6.81
CA SER A 52 2.29 -12.87 -7.52
C SER A 52 1.90 -14.24 -6.94
N GLY A 53 1.42 -14.26 -5.69
CA GLY A 53 1.02 -15.48 -4.97
C GLY A 53 2.17 -16.28 -4.36
N ARG A 54 3.44 -16.00 -4.70
CA ARG A 54 4.62 -16.71 -4.17
C ARG A 54 5.10 -16.16 -2.83
N TYR A 55 5.16 -14.85 -2.69
CA TYR A 55 5.48 -14.18 -1.43
C TYR A 55 4.24 -13.42 -0.97
N LYS A 56 3.96 -13.44 0.34
CA LYS A 56 2.80 -12.73 0.90
C LYS A 56 3.30 -11.51 1.65
N PHE A 57 3.60 -10.46 0.89
CA PHE A 57 3.91 -9.16 1.45
C PHE A 57 2.72 -8.23 1.31
N ALA A 58 2.40 -7.48 2.36
CA ALA A 58 1.49 -6.36 2.28
C ALA A 58 1.93 -5.26 3.25
N VAL A 59 1.80 -4.01 2.83
CA VAL A 59 1.93 -2.85 3.69
C VAL A 59 0.56 -2.20 3.79
N LEU A 60 0.11 -2.04 5.03
CA LEU A 60 -1.15 -1.40 5.37
C LEU A 60 -0.84 -0.08 6.09
N SER A 61 -1.69 0.92 5.88
CA SER A 61 -1.67 2.14 6.70
C SER A 61 -3.04 2.45 7.25
N ARG A 62 -3.07 2.93 8.49
CA ARG A 62 -4.27 3.49 9.10
C ARG A 62 -3.93 4.73 9.91
N VAL A 63 -4.93 5.55 10.15
CA VAL A 63 -4.82 6.74 11.00
C VAL A 63 -5.55 6.46 12.31
N GLU A 64 -4.85 6.59 13.44
CA GLU A 64 -5.44 6.49 14.78
C GLU A 64 -5.14 7.77 15.56
N GLY A 65 -6.17 8.63 15.71
CA GLY A 65 -5.98 10.00 16.18
C GLY A 65 -5.05 10.77 15.24
N ASP A 66 -4.03 11.42 15.80
CA ASP A 66 -3.03 12.17 15.02
C ASP A 66 -1.84 11.30 14.56
N LYS A 67 -1.91 9.97 14.73
CA LYS A 67 -0.82 9.05 14.41
C LYS A 67 -1.13 8.23 13.17
N LYS A 68 -0.18 8.21 12.24
CA LYS A 68 -0.16 7.25 11.12
C LYS A 68 0.50 5.95 11.58
N ILE A 69 -0.24 4.86 11.52
CA ILE A 69 0.27 3.52 11.82
C ILE A 69 0.53 2.80 10.50
N VAL A 70 1.75 2.29 10.34
CA VAL A 70 2.13 1.45 9.22
C VAL A 70 2.31 0.03 9.73
N THR A 71 1.63 -0.93 9.11
CA THR A 71 1.76 -2.35 9.41
C THR A 71 2.38 -3.06 8.23
N VAL A 72 3.47 -3.78 8.47
CA VAL A 72 4.10 -4.64 7.47
C VAL A 72 3.71 -6.08 7.75
N LEU A 73 3.16 -6.74 6.75
CA LEU A 73 2.85 -8.15 6.77
C LEU A 73 3.83 -8.88 5.84
N LEU A 74 4.54 -9.86 6.38
CA LEU A 74 5.41 -10.76 5.62
C LEU A 74 5.00 -12.19 5.92
N ASN A 75 4.62 -12.95 4.89
CA ASN A 75 4.16 -14.34 5.02
C ASN A 75 2.99 -14.53 6.01
N LYS A 76 2.13 -13.51 6.14
CA LYS A 76 1.02 -13.40 7.10
C LYS A 76 1.43 -13.11 8.55
N GLU A 77 2.71 -12.87 8.81
CA GLU A 77 3.20 -12.41 10.10
C GLU A 77 3.29 -10.89 10.09
N LYS A 78 2.89 -10.27 11.21
CA LYS A 78 3.03 -8.84 11.43
C LYS A 78 4.41 -8.56 12.01
N ILE A 79 5.13 -7.63 11.38
CA ILE A 79 6.45 -7.16 11.81
C ILE A 79 6.35 -5.72 12.31
#